data_AF-A0A351CDJ0-F1
#
_entry.id   AF-A0A351CDJ0-F1
#
_cell.length_a   1.000
_cell.length_b   1.000
_cell.length_c   1.000
_cell.angle_alpha   90.00
_cell.angle_beta   90.00
_cell.angle_gamma   90.00
#
_symmetry.space_group_name_H-M   'P 1'
#
loop_
_entity.id
_entity.type
_entity.pdbx_description
1 polymer ?
#
loop_
_entity_poly.entity_id
_entity_poly.type
_entity_poly.pdbx_seq_one_letter_code
_entity_poly.pdbx_strand_id
1 'polypeptide(L)'
;LSAGMVAEDTEELASIVKLARTAEGHFMEAHVKLRPVDMATEGVFVCGTAHSPKLLHESISQAFAAASRATTFLSQPHLTLSAVTAHVEADLCASCLICVRSCPYQVPRINEDGVSEIDMALCHGCGVCAAECPAKAIELNWYEDVQIMSKVDALLEGVM
;
A
#
# COMPACT_ATOMS: atom_id res chain seq x y z
N LEU A 1 -31.37 12.95 26.10
CA LEU A 1 -30.28 11.96 26.09
C LEU A 1 -29.09 12.60 25.40
N SER A 2 -27.91 12.62 26.04
CA SER A 2 -26.67 13.10 25.42
C SER A 2 -26.02 11.93 24.67
N ALA A 3 -26.49 11.65 23.45
CA ALA A 3 -26.02 10.52 22.67
C ALA A 3 -24.56 10.71 22.21
N GLY A 4 -23.81 9.61 22.14
CA GLY A 4 -22.46 9.59 21.60
C GLY A 4 -22.44 9.66 20.07
N MET A 5 -21.23 9.79 19.51
CA MET A 5 -21.02 9.78 18.06
C MET A 5 -20.66 8.37 17.57
N VAL A 6 -21.14 8.02 16.39
CA VAL A 6 -20.77 6.82 15.64
C VAL A 6 -20.22 7.23 14.29
N ALA A 7 -19.39 6.38 13.68
CA ALA A 7 -18.94 6.60 12.32
C ALA A 7 -20.12 6.52 11.33
N GLU A 8 -20.04 7.31 10.27
CA GLU A 8 -20.86 7.08 9.07
C GLU A 8 -20.39 5.79 8.36
N ASP A 9 -21.15 5.34 7.37
CA ASP A 9 -20.72 4.22 6.52
C ASP A 9 -19.53 4.64 5.65
N THR A 10 -18.33 4.24 6.08
CA THR A 10 -17.05 4.51 5.41
C THR A 10 -16.52 3.31 4.62
N GLU A 11 -17.28 2.20 4.53
CA GLU A 11 -16.77 0.93 3.99
C GLU A 11 -16.37 1.02 2.51
N GLU A 12 -17.27 1.56 1.71
CA GLU A 12 -17.05 1.73 0.27
C GLU A 12 -15.85 2.62 0.02
N LEU A 13 -15.79 3.78 0.69
CA LEU A 13 -14.69 4.71 0.55
C LEU A 13 -13.37 4.07 0.99
N ALA A 14 -13.33 3.43 2.16
CA ALA A 14 -12.14 2.73 2.65
C ALA A 14 -11.65 1.67 1.67
N SER A 15 -12.55 0.96 1.00
CA SER A 15 -12.20 -0.04 -0.02
C SER A 15 -11.61 0.60 -1.29
N ILE A 16 -12.18 1.70 -1.76
CA ILE A 16 -11.70 2.43 -2.94
C ILE A 16 -10.30 3.01 -2.69
N VAL A 17 -10.09 3.67 -1.56
CA VAL A 17 -8.81 4.31 -1.22
C VAL A 17 -7.83 3.37 -0.50
N LYS A 18 -8.22 2.10 -0.29
CA LYS A 18 -7.42 1.03 0.33
C LYS A 18 -6.92 1.41 1.73
N LEU A 19 -7.82 1.91 2.58
CA LEU A 19 -7.52 2.34 3.94
C LEU A 19 -8.07 1.38 5.00
N ALA A 20 -7.33 1.27 6.11
CA ALA A 20 -7.79 0.54 7.29
C ALA A 20 -8.83 1.36 8.08
N ARG A 21 -9.75 0.65 8.73
CA ARG A 21 -10.75 1.21 9.64
C ARG A 21 -10.53 0.70 11.06
N THR A 22 -10.88 1.51 12.05
CA THR A 22 -10.94 1.09 13.45
C THR A 22 -12.13 0.15 13.67
N ALA A 23 -12.18 -0.52 14.83
CA ALA A 23 -13.32 -1.36 15.21
C ALA A 23 -14.65 -0.58 15.29
N GLU A 24 -14.58 0.75 15.39
CA GLU A 24 -15.71 1.67 15.49
C GLU A 24 -16.13 2.22 14.11
N GLY A 25 -15.44 1.86 13.02
CA GLY A 25 -15.77 2.27 11.65
C GLY A 25 -15.13 3.59 11.19
N HIS A 26 -14.28 4.22 12.01
CA HIS A 26 -13.52 5.41 11.61
C HIS A 26 -12.25 5.04 10.84
N PHE A 27 -11.66 6.01 10.10
CA PHE A 27 -10.38 5.78 9.42
C PHE A 27 -9.22 5.70 10.41
N MET A 28 -8.36 4.70 10.25
CA MET A 28 -7.21 4.47 11.10
C MET A 28 -6.00 5.27 10.63
N GLU A 29 -5.42 6.07 11.53
CA GLU A 29 -4.17 6.78 11.28
C GLU A 29 -2.97 5.84 11.17
N ALA A 30 -1.91 6.31 10.51
CA ALA A 30 -0.67 5.56 10.34
C ALA A 30 0.03 5.30 11.69
N HIS A 31 0.04 6.29 12.58
CA HIS A 31 0.62 6.13 13.92
C HIS A 31 0.11 7.20 14.88
N VAL A 32 -0.51 6.78 15.99
CA VAL A 32 -1.13 7.61 17.05
C VAL A 32 -0.35 8.86 17.49
N LYS A 33 0.99 8.78 17.57
CA LYS A 33 1.86 9.89 18.00
C LYS A 33 2.64 10.57 16.88
N LEU A 34 3.35 9.80 16.06
CA LEU A 34 4.28 10.33 15.05
C LEU A 34 3.57 10.84 13.79
N ARG A 35 2.44 10.22 13.43
CA ARG A 35 1.71 10.49 12.18
C ARG A 35 0.20 10.45 12.42
N PRO A 36 -0.34 11.33 13.27
CA PRO A 36 -1.72 11.26 13.74
C PRO A 36 -2.77 11.68 12.69
N VAL A 37 -2.34 12.27 11.57
CA VAL A 37 -3.22 12.71 10.48
C VAL A 37 -2.90 12.05 9.14
N ASP A 38 -1.82 11.28 9.08
CA ASP A 38 -1.46 10.52 7.89
C ASP A 38 -2.17 9.18 7.92
N MET A 39 -2.51 8.67 6.75
CA MET A 39 -2.94 7.28 6.57
C MET A 39 -1.76 6.37 6.25
N ALA A 40 -2.00 5.05 6.29
CA ALA A 40 -1.02 4.04 5.86
C ALA A 40 -0.65 4.21 4.38
N THR A 41 -1.64 4.55 3.54
CA THR A 41 -1.43 4.92 2.14
C THR A 41 -0.82 6.32 2.04
N GLU A 42 0.33 6.43 1.38
CA GLU A 42 1.02 7.71 1.19
C GLU A 42 0.17 8.69 0.37
N GLY A 43 0.27 9.98 0.71
CA GLY A 43 -0.51 11.04 0.07
C GLY A 43 -1.98 11.13 0.53
N VAL A 44 -2.44 10.23 1.41
CA VAL A 44 -3.79 10.27 1.98
C VAL A 44 -3.72 10.71 3.45
N PHE A 45 -4.56 11.67 3.80
CA PHE A 45 -4.61 12.29 5.14
C PHE A 45 -6.04 12.29 5.66
N VAL A 46 -6.21 12.30 6.98
CA VAL A 46 -7.52 12.37 7.65
C VAL A 46 -7.62 13.61 8.53
N CYS A 47 -8.81 14.18 8.61
CA CYS A 47 -9.14 15.19 9.61
C CYS A 47 -10.61 15.12 10.02
N GLY A 48 -10.94 15.77 11.13
CA GLY A 48 -12.31 15.88 11.61
C GLY A 48 -12.85 14.53 12.12
N THR A 49 -14.16 14.40 12.12
CA THR A 49 -14.84 13.25 12.74
C THR A 49 -14.72 11.93 11.97
N ALA A 50 -14.23 11.97 10.73
CA ALA A 50 -13.91 10.77 9.95
C ALA A 50 -12.81 9.92 10.63
N HIS A 51 -11.93 10.54 11.42
CA HIS A 51 -10.89 9.87 12.19
C HIS A 51 -11.37 9.31 13.53
N SER A 52 -12.28 10.00 14.21
CA SER A 52 -12.80 9.64 15.55
C SER A 52 -13.73 10.75 16.09
N PRO A 53 -14.58 10.47 17.09
CA PRO A 53 -15.32 11.50 17.82
C PRO A 53 -14.36 12.52 18.45
N LYS A 54 -14.57 13.81 18.18
CA LYS A 54 -13.69 14.87 18.67
C LYS A 54 -14.40 16.21 18.75
N LEU A 55 -13.85 17.11 19.54
CA LEU A 55 -14.36 18.46 19.71
C LEU A 55 -14.02 19.34 18.50
N LEU A 56 -14.72 20.46 18.39
CA LEU A 56 -14.54 21.41 17.29
C LEU A 56 -13.09 21.90 17.19
N HIS A 57 -12.47 22.26 18.32
CA HIS A 57 -11.10 22.76 18.32
C HIS A 57 -10.08 21.68 17.90
N GLU A 58 -10.30 20.43 18.29
CA GLU A 58 -9.47 19.30 17.87
C GLU A 58 -9.62 19.05 16.37
N SER A 59 -10.84 19.14 15.84
CA SER A 59 -11.10 19.03 14.40
C SER A 59 -10.39 20.12 13.60
N ILE A 60 -10.41 21.36 14.10
CA ILE A 60 -9.72 22.49 13.48
C ILE A 60 -8.21 22.28 13.50
N SER A 61 -7.64 21.89 14.65
CA SER A 61 -6.21 21.58 14.76
C SER A 61 -5.79 20.44 13.83
N GLN A 62 -6.60 19.39 13.74
CA GLN A 62 -6.34 18.26 12.84
C GLN A 62 -6.43 18.67 11.38
N ALA A 63 -7.38 19.54 11.02
CA ALA A 63 -7.49 20.08 9.67
C ALA A 63 -6.26 20.89 9.26
N PHE A 64 -5.73 21.75 10.15
CA PHE A 64 -4.47 22.46 9.90
C PHE A 64 -3.29 21.50 9.75
N ALA A 65 -3.21 20.46 10.58
CA ALA A 65 -2.17 19.44 10.47
C ALA A 65 -2.26 18.68 9.14
N ALA A 66 -3.45 18.18 8.77
CA ALA A 66 -3.67 17.48 7.50
C ALA A 66 -3.36 18.37 6.29
N ALA A 67 -3.79 19.64 6.32
CA ALA A 67 -3.46 20.61 5.27
C ALA A 67 -1.95 20.84 5.17
N SER A 68 -1.25 21.02 6.30
CA SER A 68 0.21 21.19 6.31
C SER A 68 0.92 19.97 5.73
N ARG A 69 0.51 18.75 6.09
CA ARG A 69 1.08 17.51 5.55
C ARG A 69 0.84 17.37 4.05
N ALA A 70 -0.38 17.66 3.60
CA ALA A 70 -0.72 17.67 2.18
C ALA A 70 0.10 18.71 1.42
N THR A 71 0.26 19.93 1.95
CA THR A 71 1.10 20.97 1.33
C THR A 71 2.57 20.55 1.26
N THR A 72 3.12 19.93 2.31
CA THR A 72 4.49 19.41 2.28
C THR A 72 4.67 18.35 1.18
N PHE A 73 3.67 17.48 0.99
CA PHE A 73 3.68 16.51 -0.09
C PHE A 73 3.62 17.19 -1.48
N LEU A 74 2.68 18.12 -1.67
CA LEU A 74 2.47 18.84 -2.94
C LEU A 74 3.58 19.83 -3.30
N SER A 75 4.32 20.34 -2.32
CA SER A 75 5.41 21.31 -2.54
C SER A 75 6.69 20.69 -3.12
N GLN A 76 6.77 19.36 -3.15
CA GLN A 76 7.95 18.65 -3.62
C GLN A 76 7.92 18.59 -5.17
N PRO A 77 9.04 18.94 -5.85
CA PRO A 77 9.11 18.84 -7.31
C PRO A 77 9.17 17.39 -7.80
N HIS A 78 9.61 16.47 -6.93
CA HIS A 78 9.73 15.05 -7.22
C HIS A 78 9.37 14.27 -5.96
N LEU A 79 8.73 13.12 -6.14
CA LEU A 79 8.39 12.20 -5.06
C LEU A 79 9.25 10.95 -5.19
N THR A 80 9.88 10.55 -4.10
CA THR A 80 10.61 9.27 -4.03
C THR A 80 9.63 8.16 -3.70
N LEU A 81 9.39 7.27 -4.67
CA LEU A 81 8.57 6.08 -4.47
C LEU A 81 9.38 4.97 -3.79
N SER A 82 8.66 3.99 -3.23
CA SER A 82 9.28 2.78 -2.71
C SER A 82 10.14 2.12 -3.79
N ALA A 83 11.35 1.72 -3.41
CA ALA A 83 12.19 0.92 -4.29
C ALA A 83 11.70 -0.53 -4.41
N VAL A 84 10.74 -0.98 -3.57
CA VAL A 84 10.20 -2.34 -3.61
C VAL A 84 9.20 -2.48 -4.77
N THR A 85 9.66 -3.01 -5.89
CA THR A 85 8.94 -3.16 -7.17
C THR A 85 9.22 -4.52 -7.80
N ALA A 86 8.24 -5.05 -8.54
CA ALA A 86 8.40 -6.31 -9.25
C ALA A 86 9.06 -6.10 -10.63
N HIS A 87 9.96 -7.00 -11.02
CA HIS A 87 10.64 -7.02 -12.32
C HIS A 87 10.46 -8.39 -12.98
N VAL A 88 10.33 -8.41 -14.31
CA VAL A 88 10.11 -9.65 -15.09
C VAL A 88 11.37 -10.01 -15.86
N GLU A 89 11.83 -11.24 -15.70
CA GLU A 89 12.86 -11.84 -16.54
C GLU A 89 12.25 -12.33 -17.85
N ALA A 90 12.64 -11.70 -18.96
CA ALA A 90 11.99 -11.89 -20.26
C ALA A 90 12.18 -13.32 -20.78
N ASP A 91 13.36 -13.89 -20.57
CA ASP A 91 13.73 -15.23 -21.06
C ASP A 91 12.92 -16.36 -20.41
N LEU A 92 12.35 -16.11 -19.22
CA LEU A 92 11.54 -17.08 -18.48
C LEU A 92 10.03 -16.85 -18.65
N CYS A 93 9.64 -15.71 -19.19
CA CYS A 93 8.23 -15.32 -19.27
C CYS A 93 7.51 -16.07 -20.40
N ALA A 94 6.52 -16.89 -20.03
CA ALA A 94 5.66 -17.61 -20.98
C ALA A 94 4.35 -16.87 -21.32
N SER A 95 4.19 -15.61 -20.87
CA SER A 95 2.98 -14.79 -21.10
C SER A 95 1.65 -15.47 -20.80
N CYS A 96 1.60 -16.20 -19.69
CA CYS A 96 0.39 -16.89 -19.18
C CYS A 96 -0.69 -15.95 -18.60
N LEU A 97 -0.41 -14.65 -18.50
CA LEU A 97 -1.32 -13.60 -18.01
C LEU A 97 -1.79 -13.75 -16.55
N ILE A 98 -1.13 -14.57 -15.73
CA ILE A 98 -1.49 -14.71 -14.32
C ILE A 98 -1.19 -13.40 -13.58
N CYS A 99 0.00 -12.83 -13.75
CA CYS A 99 0.40 -11.55 -13.16
C CYS A 99 -0.55 -10.39 -13.50
N VAL A 100 -1.03 -10.33 -14.74
CA VAL A 100 -1.99 -9.31 -15.22
C VAL A 100 -3.31 -9.41 -14.46
N ARG A 101 -3.79 -10.63 -14.18
CA ARG A 101 -5.07 -10.88 -13.51
C ARG A 101 -4.98 -10.77 -11.99
N SER A 102 -3.85 -11.11 -11.40
CA SER A 102 -3.69 -11.14 -9.94
C SER A 102 -3.30 -9.79 -9.34
N CYS A 103 -2.76 -8.86 -10.13
CA CYS A 103 -2.36 -7.55 -9.61
C CYS A 103 -3.57 -6.70 -9.18
N PRO A 104 -3.70 -6.34 -7.89
CA PRO A 104 -4.82 -5.51 -7.40
C PRO A 104 -4.72 -4.03 -7.82
N TYR A 105 -3.66 -3.67 -8.54
CA TYR A 105 -3.41 -2.34 -9.07
C TYR A 105 -3.39 -2.32 -10.61
N GLN A 106 -3.60 -3.47 -11.26
CA GLN A 106 -3.69 -3.61 -12.73
C GLN A 106 -2.45 -3.06 -13.48
N VAL A 107 -1.26 -3.27 -12.90
CA VAL A 107 0.01 -2.74 -13.43
C VAL A 107 0.60 -3.62 -14.54
N PRO A 108 0.71 -4.95 -14.40
CA PRO A 108 1.38 -5.77 -15.42
C PRO A 108 0.62 -5.74 -16.75
N ARG A 109 1.35 -5.57 -17.85
CA ARG A 109 0.82 -5.61 -19.22
C ARG A 109 1.71 -6.46 -20.11
N ILE A 110 1.16 -6.98 -21.21
CA ILE A 110 1.98 -7.65 -22.22
C ILE A 110 2.45 -6.62 -23.24
N ASN A 111 3.75 -6.56 -23.46
CA ASN A 111 4.38 -5.67 -24.42
C ASN A 111 4.35 -6.28 -25.85
N GLU A 112 4.92 -5.57 -26.82
CA GLU A 112 4.92 -5.98 -28.23
C GLU A 112 5.73 -7.26 -28.48
N ASP A 113 6.75 -7.53 -27.66
CA ASP A 113 7.58 -8.74 -27.72
C ASP A 113 6.88 -9.97 -27.10
N GLY A 114 5.65 -9.80 -26.61
CA GLY A 114 4.89 -10.87 -25.99
C GLY A 114 5.44 -11.26 -24.63
N VAL A 115 6.02 -10.33 -23.87
CA VAL A 115 6.54 -10.48 -22.51
C VAL A 115 5.74 -9.62 -21.54
N SER A 116 5.58 -10.07 -20.30
CA SER A 116 4.97 -9.25 -19.25
C SER A 116 5.92 -8.13 -18.83
N GLU A 117 5.45 -6.89 -18.92
CA GLU A 117 6.14 -5.69 -18.45
C GLU A 117 5.40 -5.13 -17.22
N ILE A 118 6.17 -4.70 -16.22
CA ILE A 118 5.66 -4.09 -14.99
C ILE A 118 6.27 -2.70 -14.88
N ASP A 119 5.44 -1.66 -14.97
CA ASP A 119 5.89 -0.29 -14.74
C ASP A 119 6.24 -0.11 -13.26
N MET A 120 7.52 0.12 -12.98
CA MET A 120 8.05 0.32 -11.64
C MET A 120 7.42 1.53 -10.93
N ALA A 121 7.03 2.58 -11.67
CA ALA A 121 6.43 3.77 -11.08
C ALA A 121 4.99 3.54 -10.60
N LEU A 122 4.29 2.56 -11.18
CA LEU A 122 2.93 2.18 -10.80
C LEU A 122 2.88 0.98 -9.84
N CYS A 123 3.99 0.23 -9.75
CA CYS A 123 4.06 -0.95 -8.90
C CYS A 123 4.08 -0.56 -7.41
N HIS A 124 3.11 -1.07 -6.65
CA HIS A 124 3.02 -0.86 -5.20
C HIS A 124 3.80 -1.90 -4.36
N GLY A 125 4.60 -2.77 -4.98
CA GLY A 125 5.50 -3.67 -4.26
C GLY A 125 4.85 -4.81 -3.47
N CYS A 126 3.57 -5.14 -3.71
CA CYS A 126 2.85 -6.14 -2.90
C CYS A 126 3.31 -7.60 -3.08
N GLY A 127 4.09 -7.93 -4.11
CA GLY A 127 4.65 -9.27 -4.34
C GLY A 127 3.69 -10.34 -4.86
N VAL A 128 2.38 -10.06 -5.00
CA VAL A 128 1.39 -11.05 -5.47
C VAL A 128 1.76 -11.66 -6.82
N CYS A 129 2.22 -10.86 -7.77
CA CYS A 129 2.59 -11.36 -9.10
C CYS A 129 3.86 -12.23 -9.08
N ALA A 130 4.82 -11.95 -8.18
CA ALA A 130 6.01 -12.77 -8.00
C ALA A 130 5.65 -14.15 -7.42
N ALA A 131 4.83 -14.16 -6.36
CA ALA A 131 4.37 -15.39 -5.72
C ALA A 131 3.52 -16.28 -6.64
N GLU A 132 2.68 -15.69 -7.48
CA GLU A 132 1.77 -16.41 -8.39
C GLU A 132 2.41 -16.83 -9.72
N CYS A 133 3.64 -16.39 -10.03
CA CYS A 133 4.25 -16.71 -11.31
C CYS A 133 4.67 -18.19 -11.38
N PRO A 134 4.05 -19.03 -12.22
CA PRO A 134 4.37 -20.45 -12.26
C PRO A 134 5.76 -20.71 -12.86
N ALA A 135 6.24 -19.81 -13.72
CA ALA A 135 7.56 -19.89 -14.33
C ALA A 135 8.66 -19.28 -13.43
N LYS A 136 8.29 -18.70 -12.28
CA LYS A 136 9.20 -17.89 -11.44
C LYS A 136 10.00 -16.85 -12.24
N ALA A 137 9.34 -16.24 -13.22
CA ALA A 137 9.93 -15.23 -14.09
C ALA A 137 9.84 -13.82 -13.49
N ILE A 138 9.29 -13.66 -12.28
CA ILE A 138 9.03 -12.35 -11.68
C ILE A 138 9.69 -12.31 -10.30
N GLU A 139 10.59 -11.36 -10.11
CA GLU A 139 11.26 -11.10 -8.84
C GLU A 139 10.69 -9.85 -8.18
N LEU A 140 10.54 -9.86 -6.86
CA LEU A 140 10.26 -8.67 -6.07
C LEU A 140 11.56 -8.24 -5.40
N ASN A 141 12.14 -7.12 -5.83
CA ASN A 141 13.39 -6.66 -5.24
C ASN A 141 13.24 -6.43 -3.72
N TRP A 142 14.33 -6.65 -2.97
CA TRP A 142 14.37 -6.70 -1.49
C TRP A 142 13.62 -7.86 -0.82
N TYR A 143 12.87 -8.65 -1.60
CA TYR A 143 12.14 -9.84 -1.19
C TYR A 143 12.31 -10.96 -2.21
N GLU A 144 13.52 -11.08 -2.76
CA GLU A 144 13.85 -12.10 -3.76
C GLU A 144 13.69 -13.49 -3.15
N ASP A 145 13.36 -14.47 -3.98
CA ASP A 145 13.15 -15.85 -3.53
C ASP A 145 14.36 -16.38 -2.75
N VAL A 146 15.57 -16.08 -3.21
CA VAL A 146 16.82 -16.46 -2.53
C VAL A 146 16.93 -15.84 -1.14
N GLN A 147 16.52 -14.58 -0.98
CA GLN A 147 16.55 -13.88 0.30
C GLN A 147 15.53 -14.45 1.28
N ILE A 148 14.33 -14.79 0.80
CA ILE A 148 13.27 -15.41 1.61
C ILE A 148 13.70 -16.82 2.04
N MET A 149 14.17 -17.65 1.10
CA MET A 149 14.61 -19.00 1.40
C MET A 149 15.80 -19.01 2.36
N SER A 150 16.76 -18.10 2.21
CA SER A 150 17.88 -17.95 3.15
C SER A 150 17.41 -17.64 4.58
N LYS A 151 16.35 -16.83 4.74
CA LYS A 151 15.77 -16.55 6.08
C LYS A 151 15.08 -17.79 6.66
N VAL A 152 14.43 -18.60 5.82
CA VAL A 152 13.78 -19.85 6.24
C VAL A 152 14.85 -20.87 6.66
N ASP A 153 15.88 -21.06 5.85
CA ASP A 153 16.96 -22.01 6.14
C ASP A 153 17.67 -21.64 7.45
N ALA A 154 18.03 -20.36 7.64
CA ALA A 154 18.65 -19.89 8.88
C ALA A 154 17.76 -20.09 10.12
N LEU A 155 16.43 -19.99 9.97
CA LEU A 155 15.50 -20.28 11.06
C LEU A 155 15.47 -21.78 11.39
N LEU A 156 15.60 -22.65 10.39
CA LEU A 156 15.55 -24.10 10.52
C LEU A 156 16.87 -24.74 10.93
N GLU A 157 18.01 -24.10 10.67
CA GLU A 157 19.35 -24.56 11.11
C GLU A 157 19.44 -24.78 12.63
N GLY A 158 18.64 -24.07 13.44
CA GLY A 158 18.59 -24.27 14.89
C GLY A 158 17.66 -25.40 15.37
N VAL A 159 16.91 -26.02 14.45
CA VAL A 159 15.88 -27.04 14.72
C VAL A 159 16.27 -28.41 14.14
N MET A 160 17.13 -28.45 13.11
CA MET A 160 17.69 -29.67 12.52
C MET A 160 19.01 -30.08 13.17
#